data_AF-A0A951IE52-F1
#
_entry.id   AF-A0A951IE52-F1
#
_cell.length_a   1.000
_cell.length_b   1.000
_cell.length_c   1.000
_cell.angle_alpha   90.00
_cell.angle_beta   90.00
_cell.angle_gamma   90.00
#
_symmetry.space_group_name_H-M   'P 1'
#
loop_
_entity.id
_entity.type
_entity.pdbx_description
1 polymer ?
#
loop_
_entity_poly.entity_id
_entity_poly.type
_entity_poly.pdbx_seq_one_letter_code
_entity_poly.pdbx_strand_id
1 'polypeptide(L)'
;LHMEIIQERLEREFNQTVITTVPNVSFNAYTTRGEKITVNNPAEMPDPVKVDRIEEPFIRAQIITLPDYIGNIMTLCLGKRGILINQSYLTTTRVELVFEMPLTEIVFDFYDKLKSSTRGYASFDYSPIGAREADIVKMDILLNNEKVDALSALIHRSRAQDFGRRLCEKLKELLPKQQFQIAIQAAIGAKIIARENISAMRKDVTAKCYGGDISRKRKLLEKQKEGKKRMRQIGNVEVPQEAFLAVLKLD
;
A
#
# COMPACT_ATOMS: atom_id res chain seq x y z
N LEU A 1 16.71 -3.33 6.68
CA LEU A 1 17.82 -3.60 7.62
C LEU A 1 17.58 -3.12 9.06
N HIS A 2 17.64 -1.82 9.40
CA HIS A 2 17.54 -1.38 10.82
C HIS A 2 16.22 -1.77 11.50
N MET A 3 15.09 -1.58 10.81
CA MET A 3 13.77 -1.95 11.34
C MET A 3 13.63 -3.47 11.53
N GLU A 4 14.10 -4.27 10.57
CA GLU A 4 14.03 -5.74 10.62
C GLU A 4 14.83 -6.31 11.79
N ILE A 5 16.02 -5.76 12.07
CA ILE A 5 16.82 -6.18 13.23
C ILE A 5 16.11 -5.88 14.54
N ILE A 6 15.47 -4.71 14.68
CA ILE A 6 14.73 -4.37 15.90
C ILE A 6 13.53 -5.30 16.10
N GLN A 7 12.80 -5.62 15.03
CA GLN A 7 11.69 -6.57 15.08
C GLN A 7 12.16 -7.97 15.53
N GLU A 8 13.21 -8.50 14.89
CA GLU A 8 13.75 -9.82 15.21
C GLU A 8 14.26 -9.89 16.66
N ARG A 9 14.84 -8.80 17.17
CA ARG A 9 15.25 -8.69 18.58
C ARG A 9 14.06 -8.67 19.53
N LEU A 10 12.99 -7.92 19.24
CA LEU A 10 11.78 -7.91 20.07
C LEU A 10 11.12 -9.30 20.15
N GLU A 11 11.10 -10.02 19.03
CA GLU A 11 10.55 -11.36 18.98
C GLU A 11 11.42 -12.37 19.72
N ARG A 12 12.74 -12.38 19.49
CA ARG A 12 13.65 -13.37 20.10
C ARG A 12 14.00 -13.07 21.55
N GLU A 13 14.30 -11.82 21.89
CA GLU A 13 14.80 -11.45 23.22
C GLU A 13 13.66 -11.19 24.21
N PHE A 14 12.51 -10.68 23.74
CA PHE A 14 11.41 -10.25 24.60
C PHE A 14 10.11 -11.06 24.42
N ASN A 15 10.10 -12.05 23.50
CA ASN A 15 8.91 -12.85 23.18
C ASN A 15 7.67 -11.98 22.85
N GLN A 16 7.91 -10.84 22.19
CA GLN A 16 6.87 -9.90 21.78
C GLN A 16 6.65 -9.98 20.27
N THR A 17 5.46 -10.41 19.88
CA THR A 17 5.03 -10.38 18.47
C THR A 17 4.57 -8.97 18.12
N VAL A 18 5.34 -8.26 17.29
CA VAL A 18 5.05 -6.88 16.87
C VAL A 18 4.53 -6.90 15.43
N ILE A 19 3.37 -6.28 15.22
CA ILE A 19 2.85 -6.04 13.88
C ILE A 19 3.38 -4.69 13.41
N THR A 20 4.10 -4.66 12.30
CA THR A 20 4.51 -3.40 11.69
C THR A 20 3.48 -2.93 10.69
N THR A 21 2.98 -1.73 10.94
CA THR A 21 2.07 -1.03 10.05
C THR A 21 2.85 -0.25 9.00
N VAL A 22 2.15 0.20 7.97
CA VAL A 22 2.69 1.16 7.01
C VAL A 22 3.18 2.38 7.80
N PRO A 23 4.45 2.80 7.65
CA PRO A 23 4.92 4.03 8.26
C PRO A 23 4.13 5.18 7.64
N ASN A 24 3.49 6.00 8.48
CA ASN A 24 2.72 7.14 8.02
C ASN A 24 3.44 8.45 8.33
N VAL A 25 3.22 9.44 7.48
CA VAL A 25 3.65 10.82 7.73
C VAL A 25 2.47 11.60 8.28
N SER A 26 2.75 12.59 9.12
CA SER A 26 1.72 13.50 9.61
C SER A 26 1.32 14.48 8.52
N PHE A 27 0.02 14.58 8.25
CA PHE A 27 -0.56 15.57 7.36
C PHE A 27 -1.22 16.69 8.15
N ASN A 28 -1.30 17.89 7.58
CA ASN A 28 -2.10 18.97 8.14
C ASN A 28 -3.38 19.11 7.32
N ALA A 29 -4.53 18.74 7.89
CA ALA A 29 -5.83 18.96 7.29
C ALA A 29 -6.42 20.28 7.82
N TYR A 30 -6.94 21.11 6.92
CA TYR A 30 -7.67 22.32 7.27
C TYR A 30 -9.15 22.08 7.01
N THR A 31 -9.97 22.30 8.03
CA THR A 31 -11.42 22.18 7.88
C THR A 31 -11.98 23.41 7.18
N THR A 32 -13.20 23.31 6.65
CA THR A 32 -13.97 24.45 6.11
C THR A 32 -14.22 25.55 7.14
N ARG A 33 -14.01 25.28 8.43
CA ARG A 33 -14.08 26.25 9.53
C ARG A 33 -12.73 26.93 9.83
N GLY A 34 -11.67 26.59 9.10
CA GLY A 34 -10.31 27.11 9.31
C GLY A 34 -9.53 26.41 10.43
N GLU A 35 -10.08 25.37 11.05
CA GLU A 35 -9.37 24.60 12.09
C GLU A 35 -8.30 23.71 11.46
N LYS A 36 -7.09 23.75 12.02
CA LYS A 36 -5.97 22.89 11.64
C LYS A 36 -5.98 21.61 12.47
N ILE A 37 -6.07 20.47 11.79
CA ILE A 37 -6.04 19.13 12.38
C ILE A 37 -4.80 18.42 11.87
N THR A 38 -3.91 18.01 12.79
CA THR A 38 -2.77 17.15 12.45
C THR A 38 -3.26 15.70 12.39
N VAL A 39 -3.22 15.10 11.21
CA VAL A 39 -3.66 13.74 10.95
C VAL A 39 -2.43 12.83 10.96
N ASN A 40 -2.34 11.95 11.96
CA ASN A 40 -1.22 10.99 12.07
C ASN A 40 -1.62 9.61 11.56
N ASN A 41 -2.90 9.28 11.60
CA ASN A 41 -3.43 8.00 11.16
C ASN A 41 -4.52 8.23 10.09
N PRO A 42 -4.60 7.43 9.01
CA PRO A 42 -5.72 7.48 8.07
C PRO A 42 -7.10 7.38 8.73
N ALA A 43 -7.21 6.73 9.89
CA ALA A 43 -8.45 6.64 10.68
C ALA A 43 -8.89 8.00 11.26
N GLU A 44 -7.96 8.88 11.58
CA GLU A 44 -8.21 10.23 12.13
C GLU A 44 -8.58 11.25 11.06
N MET A 45 -8.52 10.86 9.78
CA MET A 45 -8.84 11.74 8.68
C MET A 45 -10.28 12.25 8.80
N PRO A 46 -10.50 13.58 8.89
CA PRO A 46 -11.84 14.14 8.95
C PRO A 46 -12.65 13.80 7.68
N ASP A 47 -13.98 13.84 7.82
CA ASP A 47 -14.90 13.62 6.69
C ASP A 47 -14.52 14.53 5.51
N PRO A 48 -14.33 13.99 4.29
CA PRO A 48 -14.00 14.77 3.11
C PRO A 48 -14.91 15.99 2.88
N VAL A 49 -16.17 15.96 3.33
CA VAL A 49 -17.10 17.10 3.22
C VAL A 49 -16.68 18.30 4.09
N LYS A 50 -15.96 18.04 5.19
CA LYS A 50 -15.52 19.06 6.15
C LYS A 50 -14.10 19.55 5.87
N VAL A 51 -13.39 18.95 4.92
CA VAL A 51 -12.00 19.29 4.57
C VAL A 51 -12.01 20.32 3.45
N ASP A 52 -11.28 21.42 3.66
CA ASP A 52 -11.04 22.45 2.65
C ASP A 52 -9.77 22.11 1.86
N ARG A 53 -8.64 21.97 2.56
CA ARG A 53 -7.35 21.58 1.97
C ARG A 53 -6.53 20.68 2.88
N ILE A 54 -5.62 19.93 2.26
CA ILE A 54 -4.67 19.05 2.96
C ILE A 54 -3.27 19.48 2.55
N GLU A 55 -2.40 19.68 3.52
CA GLU A 55 -0.99 19.94 3.30
C GLU A 55 -0.18 18.71 3.69
N GLU A 56 0.68 18.27 2.78
CA GLU A 56 1.64 17.19 3.03
C GLU A 56 3.04 17.77 3.30
N PRO A 57 3.85 17.11 4.14
CA PRO A 57 5.22 17.53 4.39
C PRO A 57 6.10 17.34 3.15
N PHE A 58 6.85 18.39 2.80
CA PHE A 58 7.82 18.39 1.71
C PHE A 58 9.24 18.42 2.25
N ILE A 59 10.14 17.79 1.52
CA ILE A 59 11.56 17.80 1.81
C ILE A 59 12.38 18.23 0.60
N ARG A 60 13.55 18.78 0.89
CA ARG A 60 14.64 18.94 -0.06
C ARG A 60 15.57 17.75 0.09
N ALA A 61 15.53 16.87 -0.91
CA ALA A 61 16.38 15.71 -1.04
C ALA A 61 17.68 16.09 -1.78
N GLN A 62 18.82 15.72 -1.21
CA GLN A 62 20.14 15.83 -1.81
C GLN A 62 20.66 14.43 -2.11
N ILE A 63 20.98 14.18 -3.38
CA ILE A 63 21.48 12.90 -3.84
C ILE A 63 22.84 13.11 -4.51
N ILE A 64 23.87 12.42 -4.01
CA ILE A 64 25.21 12.46 -4.61
C ILE A 64 25.51 11.08 -5.18
N THR A 65 25.91 11.02 -6.45
CA THR A 65 26.18 9.75 -7.15
C THR A 65 27.23 9.90 -8.25
N LEU A 66 27.50 8.83 -8.99
CA LEU A 66 28.28 8.86 -10.23
C LEU A 66 27.38 9.32 -11.42
N PRO A 67 27.93 10.03 -12.42
CA PRO A 67 27.18 10.52 -13.58
C PRO A 67 26.39 9.44 -14.34
N ASP A 68 26.91 8.22 -14.40
CA ASP A 68 26.30 7.10 -15.12
C ASP A 68 24.90 6.72 -14.57
N TYR A 69 24.61 7.05 -13.31
CA TYR A 69 23.34 6.71 -12.65
C TYR A 69 22.31 7.84 -12.64
N ILE A 70 22.61 9.00 -13.23
CA ILE A 70 21.68 10.16 -13.24
C ILE A 70 20.32 9.76 -13.82
N GLY A 71 20.29 9.05 -14.96
CA GLY A 71 19.04 8.67 -15.63
C GLY A 71 18.12 7.81 -14.75
N ASN A 72 18.69 6.86 -14.02
CA ASN A 72 17.95 5.99 -13.11
C ASN A 72 17.36 6.79 -11.94
N ILE A 73 18.15 7.69 -11.35
CA ILE A 73 17.72 8.52 -10.22
C ILE A 73 16.66 9.53 -10.66
N MET A 74 16.83 10.16 -11.82
CA MET A 74 15.84 11.06 -12.41
C MET A 74 14.49 10.35 -12.57
N THR A 75 14.49 9.16 -13.16
CA THR A 75 13.27 8.37 -13.34
C THR A 75 12.61 8.02 -12.00
N LEU A 76 13.41 7.63 -11.01
CA LEU A 76 12.92 7.31 -9.66
C LEU A 76 12.29 8.53 -8.97
N CYS A 77 12.99 9.68 -8.96
CA CYS A 77 12.52 10.88 -8.26
C CYS A 77 11.30 11.50 -8.96
N LEU A 78 11.30 11.56 -10.30
CA LEU A 78 10.14 12.05 -11.07
C LEU A 78 8.91 11.16 -10.86
N GLY A 79 9.09 9.83 -10.84
CA GLY A 79 8.01 8.88 -10.54
C GLY A 79 7.40 9.05 -9.14
N LYS A 80 8.15 9.63 -8.21
CA LYS A 80 7.74 9.93 -6.82
C LYS A 80 7.34 11.41 -6.62
N ARG A 81 6.88 12.09 -7.68
CA ARG A 81 6.44 13.50 -7.68
C ARG A 81 7.56 14.49 -7.29
N GLY A 82 8.82 14.11 -7.51
CA GLY A 82 9.95 14.98 -7.26
C GLY A 82 10.16 16.03 -8.34
N ILE A 83 10.54 17.22 -7.92
CA ILE A 83 10.85 18.37 -8.78
C ILE A 83 12.35 18.58 -8.72
N LEU A 84 13.04 18.51 -9.85
CA LEU A 84 14.48 18.81 -9.92
C LEU A 84 14.68 20.31 -9.73
N ILE A 85 15.44 20.68 -8.69
CA ILE A 85 15.78 22.08 -8.41
C ILE A 85 17.16 22.41 -8.96
N ASN A 86 18.13 21.53 -8.73
CA ASN A 86 19.50 21.77 -9.14
C ASN A 86 20.19 20.46 -9.52
N GLN A 87 21.09 20.55 -10.50
CA GLN A 87 22.01 19.51 -10.88
C GLN A 87 23.40 20.14 -10.99
N SER A 88 24.33 19.73 -10.14
CA SER A 88 25.68 20.28 -10.09
C SER A 88 26.73 19.17 -10.16
N TYR A 89 27.82 19.39 -10.90
CA TYR A 89 28.97 18.49 -10.87
C TYR A 89 29.91 18.95 -9.76
N LEU A 90 30.02 18.14 -8.70
CA LEU A 90 30.95 18.42 -7.59
C LEU A 90 32.40 18.14 -8.03
N THR A 91 32.59 17.08 -8.81
CA THR A 91 33.86 16.69 -9.43
C THR A 91 33.59 16.09 -10.81
N THR A 92 34.64 15.75 -11.55
CA THR A 92 34.52 14.99 -12.82
C THR A 92 33.84 13.62 -12.64
N THR A 93 33.84 13.07 -11.43
CA THR A 93 33.32 11.74 -11.12
C THR A 93 32.07 11.75 -10.25
N ARG A 94 31.66 12.90 -9.70
CA ARG A 94 30.51 13.01 -8.80
C ARG A 94 29.57 14.12 -9.21
N VAL A 95 28.29 13.77 -9.24
CA VAL A 95 27.19 14.69 -9.49
C VAL A 95 26.31 14.77 -8.24
N GLU A 96 25.85 15.96 -7.95
CA GLU A 96 24.83 16.27 -6.96
C GLU A 96 23.51 16.60 -7.67
N LEU A 97 22.44 15.99 -7.22
CA LEU A 97 21.07 16.25 -7.64
C LEU A 97 20.26 16.69 -6.44
N VAL A 98 19.60 17.85 -6.57
CA VAL A 98 18.73 18.40 -5.54
C VAL A 98 17.29 18.33 -6.02
N PHE A 99 16.45 17.59 -5.29
CA PHE A 99 15.03 17.46 -5.55
C PHE A 99 14.20 18.04 -4.42
N GLU A 100 13.04 18.59 -4.77
CA GLU A 100 11.98 18.83 -3.80
C GLU A 100 10.88 17.81 -4.02
N MET A 101 10.55 17.06 -2.98
CA MET A 101 9.57 15.98 -3.11
C MET A 101 8.81 15.74 -1.79
N PRO A 102 7.62 15.12 -1.87
CA PRO A 102 6.83 14.81 -0.70
C PRO A 102 7.51 13.76 0.18
N LEU A 103 7.52 13.98 1.49
CA LEU A 103 8.07 13.01 2.44
C LEU A 103 7.32 11.67 2.35
N THR A 104 6.00 11.73 2.16
CA THR A 104 5.10 10.56 1.97
C THR A 104 5.65 9.55 0.98
N GLU A 105 6.30 10.03 -0.09
CA GLU A 105 6.76 9.20 -1.19
C GLU A 105 8.14 8.57 -0.95
N ILE A 106 8.87 9.07 0.04
CA ILE A 106 10.23 8.62 0.38
C ILE A 106 10.21 7.64 1.55
N VAL A 107 9.29 7.80 2.50
CA VAL A 107 9.24 6.95 3.70
C VAL A 107 9.19 5.47 3.34
N PHE A 108 8.59 5.14 2.20
CA PHE A 108 8.45 3.77 1.74
C PHE A 108 9.36 3.45 0.54
N ASP A 109 10.31 2.53 0.74
CA ASP A 109 11.13 1.83 -0.28
C ASP A 109 12.02 2.71 -1.21
N PHE A 110 11.99 4.03 -1.03
CA PHE A 110 12.83 4.94 -1.84
C PHE A 110 14.33 4.67 -1.64
N TYR A 111 14.77 4.45 -0.40
CA TYR A 111 16.18 4.21 -0.10
C TYR A 111 16.69 2.91 -0.74
N ASP A 112 15.92 1.84 -0.65
CA ASP A 112 16.28 0.53 -1.21
C ASP A 112 16.33 0.58 -2.74
N LYS A 113 15.35 1.24 -3.37
CA LYS A 113 15.36 1.49 -4.82
C LYS A 113 16.51 2.38 -5.28
N LEU A 114 16.82 3.43 -4.52
CA LEU A 114 17.94 4.32 -4.83
C LEU A 114 19.26 3.54 -4.78
N LYS A 115 19.46 2.73 -3.74
CA LYS A 115 20.66 1.89 -3.61
C LYS A 115 20.74 0.82 -4.70
N SER A 116 19.64 0.13 -4.97
CA SER A 116 19.59 -0.91 -6.02
C SER A 116 19.89 -0.34 -7.42
N SER A 117 19.24 0.77 -7.78
CA SER A 117 19.39 1.41 -9.10
C SER A 117 20.77 2.04 -9.34
N THR A 118 21.54 2.25 -8.27
CA THR A 118 22.88 2.86 -8.32
C THR A 118 23.98 1.90 -7.87
N ARG A 119 23.69 0.60 -7.69
CA ARG A 119 24.64 -0.39 -7.13
C ARG A 119 25.28 0.04 -5.80
N GLY A 120 24.57 0.86 -5.03
CA GLY A 120 24.99 1.37 -3.74
C GLY A 120 25.77 2.69 -3.76
N TYR A 121 26.12 3.21 -4.95
CA TYR A 121 26.96 4.41 -5.09
C TYR A 121 26.26 5.72 -4.73
N ALA A 122 24.92 5.78 -4.76
CA ALA A 122 24.20 7.00 -4.40
C ALA A 122 24.13 7.17 -2.88
N SER A 123 24.48 8.35 -2.37
CA SER A 123 24.14 8.81 -1.02
C SER A 123 22.91 9.70 -1.05
N PHE A 124 22.12 9.68 0.02
CA PHE A 124 20.89 10.44 0.15
C PHE A 124 20.87 11.15 1.49
N ASP A 125 20.61 12.46 1.45
CA ASP A 125 20.34 13.30 2.60
C ASP A 125 19.06 14.11 2.35
N TYR A 126 18.37 14.54 3.40
CA TYR A 126 17.18 15.36 3.24
C TYR A 126 16.97 16.36 4.37
N SER A 127 16.36 17.49 4.02
CA SER A 127 15.93 18.53 4.96
C SER A 127 14.45 18.88 4.77
N PRO A 128 13.64 18.98 5.84
CA PRO A 128 12.26 19.46 5.73
C PRO A 128 12.20 20.91 5.25
N ILE A 129 11.30 21.20 4.29
CA ILE A 129 11.15 22.55 3.71
C ILE A 129 9.75 23.15 3.91
N GLY A 130 8.96 22.57 4.81
CA GLY A 130 7.59 22.98 5.11
C GLY A 130 6.54 22.06 4.49
N ALA A 131 5.27 22.46 4.60
CA ALA A 131 4.15 21.71 4.06
C ALA A 131 3.63 22.37 2.78
N ARG A 132 3.12 21.57 1.85
CA ARG A 132 2.51 22.05 0.60
C ARG A 132 1.15 21.41 0.40
N GLU A 133 0.24 22.17 -0.19
CA GLU A 133 -1.09 21.69 -0.53
C GLU A 133 -1.02 20.53 -1.55
N ALA A 134 -1.77 19.47 -1.29
CA ALA A 134 -1.82 18.28 -2.13
C ALA A 134 -3.22 17.63 -2.11
N ASP A 135 -3.62 17.03 -3.23
CA ASP A 135 -4.88 16.27 -3.35
C ASP A 135 -4.70 14.85 -2.78
N ILE A 136 -4.70 14.78 -1.45
CA ILE A 136 -4.56 13.54 -0.68
C ILE A 136 -5.93 12.91 -0.46
N VAL A 137 -6.01 11.61 -0.72
CA VAL A 137 -7.22 10.80 -0.50
C VAL A 137 -6.90 9.66 0.45
N LYS A 138 -7.87 9.35 1.30
CA LYS A 138 -7.86 8.11 2.10
C LYS A 138 -8.26 6.95 1.22
N MET A 139 -7.34 6.01 1.02
CA MET A 139 -7.60 4.74 0.36
C MET A 139 -7.79 3.65 1.41
N ASP A 140 -8.96 3.03 1.40
CA ASP A 140 -9.33 1.91 2.27
C ASP A 140 -9.20 0.59 1.49
N ILE A 141 -8.74 -0.46 2.17
CA ILE A 141 -8.80 -1.83 1.68
C ILE A 141 -9.97 -2.56 2.33
N LEU A 142 -10.78 -3.21 1.51
CA LEU A 142 -11.92 -4.01 1.95
C LEU A 142 -11.75 -5.46 1.55
N LEU A 143 -11.98 -6.35 2.52
CA LEU A 143 -12.10 -7.78 2.32
C LEU A 143 -13.56 -8.17 2.55
N ASN A 144 -14.25 -8.64 1.51
CA ASN A 144 -15.69 -8.93 1.57
C ASN A 144 -16.57 -7.76 2.07
N ASN A 145 -16.19 -6.53 1.75
CA ASN A 145 -16.77 -5.27 2.23
C ASN A 145 -16.47 -4.91 3.70
N GLU A 146 -15.66 -5.69 4.41
CA GLU A 146 -15.13 -5.32 5.73
C GLU A 146 -13.83 -4.56 5.56
N LYS A 147 -13.71 -3.41 6.24
CA LYS A 147 -12.51 -2.57 6.15
C LYS A 147 -11.37 -3.20 6.94
N VAL A 148 -10.19 -3.18 6.34
CA VAL A 148 -8.94 -3.57 7.00
C VAL A 148 -8.16 -2.30 7.29
N ASP A 149 -8.36 -1.72 8.47
CA ASP A 149 -7.79 -0.42 8.86
C ASP A 149 -6.26 -0.42 8.78
N ALA A 150 -5.62 -1.54 9.12
CA ALA A 150 -4.16 -1.70 9.08
C ALA A 150 -3.54 -1.58 7.68
N LEU A 151 -4.34 -1.71 6.61
CA LEU A 151 -3.91 -1.56 5.21
C LEU A 151 -4.40 -0.25 4.57
N SER A 152 -5.09 0.60 5.34
CA SER A 152 -5.56 1.88 4.84
C SER A 152 -4.40 2.87 4.79
N ALA A 153 -4.36 3.72 3.76
CA ALA A 153 -3.26 4.64 3.52
C ALA A 153 -3.75 6.00 2.99
N LEU A 154 -3.02 7.05 3.35
CA LEU A 154 -3.16 8.38 2.77
C LEU A 154 -2.23 8.50 1.57
N ILE A 155 -2.81 8.70 0.40
CA ILE A 155 -2.06 8.71 -0.86
C ILE A 155 -2.55 9.84 -1.77
N HIS A 156 -1.70 10.29 -2.68
CA HIS A 156 -2.10 11.27 -3.67
C HIS A 156 -3.10 10.66 -4.67
N ARG A 157 -4.17 11.40 -5.01
CA ARG A 157 -5.26 10.90 -5.85
C ARG A 157 -4.80 10.31 -7.18
N SER A 158 -3.83 10.94 -7.84
CA SER A 158 -3.32 10.49 -9.14
C SER A 158 -2.70 9.08 -9.10
N ARG A 159 -2.15 8.67 -7.94
CA ARG A 159 -1.51 7.37 -7.76
C ARG A 159 -2.44 6.32 -7.16
N ALA A 160 -3.60 6.73 -6.67
CA ALA A 160 -4.48 5.85 -5.92
C ALA A 160 -4.94 4.63 -6.72
N GLN A 161 -5.25 4.82 -8.01
CA GLN A 161 -5.70 3.74 -8.87
C GLN A 161 -4.61 2.68 -9.10
N ASP A 162 -3.41 3.10 -9.48
CA ASP A 162 -2.30 2.19 -9.75
C ASP A 162 -1.85 1.46 -8.48
N PHE A 163 -1.70 2.20 -7.39
CA PHE A 163 -1.32 1.64 -6.10
C PHE A 163 -2.36 0.66 -5.58
N GLY A 164 -3.64 1.04 -5.59
CA GLY A 164 -4.75 0.18 -5.15
C GLY A 164 -4.87 -1.10 -5.98
N ARG A 165 -4.59 -1.04 -7.29
CA ARG A 165 -4.56 -2.23 -8.16
C ARG A 165 -3.44 -3.18 -7.79
N ARG A 166 -2.20 -2.69 -7.72
CA ARG A 166 -1.04 -3.53 -7.36
C ARG A 166 -1.21 -4.14 -5.98
N LEU A 167 -1.76 -3.37 -5.04
CA LEU A 167 -2.09 -3.80 -3.69
C LEU A 167 -3.08 -4.97 -3.68
N CYS A 168 -4.15 -4.86 -4.45
CA CYS A 168 -5.15 -5.92 -4.60
C CYS A 168 -4.57 -7.18 -5.27
N GLU A 169 -3.74 -7.02 -6.31
CA GLU A 169 -3.04 -8.12 -6.99
C GLU A 169 -2.10 -8.86 -6.03
N LYS A 170 -1.34 -8.13 -5.20
CA LYS A 170 -0.43 -8.75 -4.22
C LYS A 170 -1.17 -9.48 -3.11
N LEU A 171 -2.22 -8.88 -2.55
CA LEU A 171 -3.07 -9.52 -1.55
C LEU A 171 -3.69 -10.82 -2.08
N LYS A 172 -4.03 -10.89 -3.37
CA LYS A 172 -4.55 -12.10 -4.00
C LYS A 172 -3.52 -13.24 -4.04
N GLU A 173 -2.24 -12.92 -4.21
CA GLU A 173 -1.15 -13.91 -4.21
C GLU A 173 -0.88 -14.46 -2.79
N LEU A 174 -0.99 -13.59 -1.79
CA LEU A 174 -0.61 -13.89 -0.40
C LEU A 174 -1.74 -14.56 0.39
N LEU A 175 -2.99 -14.18 0.12
CA LEU A 175 -4.13 -14.70 0.85
C LEU A 175 -4.48 -16.14 0.42
N PRO A 176 -4.63 -17.08 1.37
CA PRO A 176 -4.99 -18.45 1.05
C PRO A 176 -6.42 -18.54 0.50
N LYS A 177 -6.64 -19.52 -0.38
CA LYS A 177 -7.98 -19.83 -0.89
C LYS A 177 -8.85 -20.39 0.22
N GLN A 178 -10.05 -19.84 0.36
CA GLN A 178 -11.06 -20.30 1.30
C GLN A 178 -12.17 -21.10 0.60
N GLN A 179 -13.07 -21.72 1.37
CA GLN A 179 -14.23 -22.45 0.81
C GLN A 179 -15.25 -21.53 0.10
N PHE A 180 -15.15 -20.22 0.32
CA PHE A 180 -15.93 -19.17 -0.32
C PHE A 180 -15.03 -18.22 -1.13
N GLN A 181 -15.64 -17.43 -2.00
CA GLN A 181 -14.93 -16.43 -2.79
C GLN A 181 -14.61 -15.23 -1.91
N ILE A 182 -13.35 -14.80 -1.90
CA ILE A 182 -12.92 -13.58 -1.23
C ILE A 182 -12.87 -12.47 -2.27
N ALA A 183 -13.57 -11.37 -2.01
CA ALA A 183 -13.44 -10.15 -2.78
C ALA A 183 -12.47 -9.20 -2.07
N ILE A 184 -11.38 -8.84 -2.75
CA ILE A 184 -10.41 -7.84 -2.30
C ILE A 184 -10.70 -6.57 -3.07
N GLN A 185 -10.90 -5.45 -2.38
CA GLN A 185 -11.28 -4.19 -3.00
C GLN A 185 -10.43 -3.06 -2.42
N ALA A 186 -9.95 -2.16 -3.27
CA ALA A 186 -9.45 -0.86 -2.84
C ALA A 186 -10.54 0.17 -3.13
N ALA A 187 -10.82 1.04 -2.17
CA ALA A 187 -11.83 2.08 -2.29
C ALA A 187 -11.34 3.44 -1.80
N ILE A 188 -11.89 4.50 -2.38
CA ILE A 188 -11.78 5.86 -1.89
C ILE A 188 -13.19 6.29 -1.48
N GLY A 189 -13.44 6.37 -0.19
CA GLY A 189 -14.79 6.55 0.34
C GLY A 189 -15.72 5.42 -0.13
N ALA A 190 -16.79 5.77 -0.85
CA ALA A 190 -17.75 4.79 -1.40
C ALA A 190 -17.34 4.22 -2.78
N LYS A 191 -16.36 4.84 -3.46
CA LYS A 191 -15.99 4.44 -4.82
C LYS A 191 -14.92 3.35 -4.78
N ILE A 192 -15.23 2.18 -5.34
CA ILE A 192 -14.24 1.10 -5.55
C ILE A 192 -13.36 1.49 -6.74
N ILE A 193 -12.06 1.55 -6.53
CA ILE A 193 -11.06 1.91 -7.56
C ILE A 193 -10.39 0.68 -8.18
N ALA A 194 -10.22 -0.38 -7.40
CA ALA A 194 -9.64 -1.64 -7.85
C ALA A 194 -10.33 -2.82 -7.15
N ARG A 195 -10.39 -3.96 -7.83
CA ARG A 195 -11.01 -5.17 -7.29
C ARG A 195 -10.34 -6.42 -7.84
N GLU A 196 -9.96 -7.30 -6.93
CA GLU A 196 -9.52 -8.66 -7.23
C GLU A 196 -10.40 -9.69 -6.53
N ASN A 197 -10.47 -10.90 -7.09
CA ASN A 197 -11.24 -11.99 -6.49
C ASN A 197 -10.38 -13.23 -6.36
N ILE A 198 -10.37 -13.83 -5.17
CA ILE A 198 -9.80 -15.15 -4.93
C ILE A 198 -10.90 -16.19 -5.13
N SER A 199 -10.64 -17.16 -6.01
CA SER A 199 -11.59 -18.23 -6.29
C SER A 199 -11.76 -19.15 -5.10
N ALA A 200 -13.01 -19.53 -4.86
CA ALA A 200 -13.36 -20.46 -3.80
C ALA A 200 -12.81 -21.86 -4.09
N MET A 201 -12.25 -22.53 -3.08
CA MET A 201 -11.91 -23.95 -3.16
C MET A 201 -13.17 -24.74 -3.55
N ARG A 202 -13.06 -25.65 -4.52
CA ARG A 202 -14.18 -26.44 -5.01
C ARG A 202 -13.86 -27.91 -4.87
N LYS A 203 -14.65 -28.59 -4.04
CA LYS A 203 -14.75 -30.04 -4.08
C LYS A 203 -15.63 -30.45 -5.26
N ASP A 204 -15.18 -31.44 -6.04
CA ASP A 204 -16.03 -32.06 -7.06
C ASP A 204 -17.09 -32.94 -6.38
N VAL A 205 -18.26 -32.35 -6.14
CA VAL A 205 -19.41 -33.04 -5.55
C VAL A 205 -20.06 -34.03 -6.52
N THR A 206 -19.75 -33.95 -7.82
CA THR A 206 -20.33 -34.79 -8.86
C THR A 206 -19.48 -36.01 -9.21
N ALA A 207 -18.27 -36.15 -8.66
CA ALA A 207 -17.34 -37.24 -8.96
C ALA A 207 -17.92 -38.66 -8.80
N LYS A 208 -18.83 -38.87 -7.85
CA LYS A 208 -19.50 -40.18 -7.61
C LYS A 208 -20.84 -40.34 -8.35
N CYS A 209 -21.20 -39.42 -9.24
CA CYS A 209 -22.44 -39.47 -10.02
C CYS A 209 -22.21 -40.15 -11.37
N TYR A 210 -22.23 -41.49 -11.39
CA TYR A 210 -21.95 -42.31 -12.59
C TYR A 210 -23.13 -42.43 -13.58
N GLY A 211 -24.20 -41.64 -13.41
CA GLY A 211 -25.42 -41.71 -14.23
C GLY A 211 -25.79 -40.40 -14.94
N GLY A 212 -26.71 -40.51 -15.90
CA GLY A 212 -27.28 -39.39 -16.65
C GLY A 212 -28.32 -38.56 -15.89
N ASP A 213 -28.63 -38.89 -14.62
CA ASP A 213 -29.60 -38.17 -13.80
C ASP A 213 -29.08 -36.77 -13.43
N ILE A 214 -29.54 -35.78 -14.20
CA ILE A 214 -29.25 -34.35 -14.02
C ILE A 214 -29.82 -33.84 -12.69
N SER A 215 -30.91 -34.41 -12.19
CA SER A 215 -31.57 -33.94 -10.95
C SER A 215 -30.64 -34.14 -9.73
N ARG A 216 -29.98 -35.31 -9.65
CA ARG A 216 -29.04 -35.63 -8.57
C ARG A 216 -27.82 -34.72 -8.59
N LYS A 217 -27.26 -34.44 -9.78
CA LYS A 217 -26.15 -33.49 -9.95
C LYS A 217 -26.55 -32.07 -9.53
N ARG A 218 -27.74 -31.59 -9.96
CA ARG A 218 -28.27 -30.27 -9.57
C ARG A 218 -28.45 -30.14 -8.07
N LYS A 219 -29.06 -31.14 -7.40
CA LYS A 219 -29.27 -31.12 -5.94
C LYS A 219 -27.97 -30.99 -5.15
N LEU A 220 -26.89 -31.64 -5.60
CA LEU A 220 -25.57 -31.54 -4.96
C LEU A 220 -24.91 -30.17 -5.20
N LEU A 221 -25.06 -29.61 -6.40
CA LEU A 221 -24.54 -28.29 -6.74
C LEU A 221 -25.28 -27.18 -5.98
N GLU A 222 -26.60 -27.29 -5.80
CA GLU A 222 -27.38 -26.32 -5.01
C GLU A 222 -26.99 -26.35 -3.54
N LYS A 223 -26.86 -27.54 -2.94
CA LYS A 223 -26.33 -27.68 -1.57
C LYS A 223 -24.95 -27.06 -1.41
N GLN A 224 -24.06 -27.26 -2.39
CA GLN A 224 -22.73 -26.65 -2.38
C GLN A 224 -22.82 -25.12 -2.48
N LYS A 225 -23.70 -24.58 -3.33
CA LYS A 225 -23.90 -23.13 -3.52
C LYS A 225 -24.43 -22.47 -2.27
N GLU A 226 -25.44 -23.05 -1.61
CA GLU A 226 -26.01 -22.55 -0.36
C GLU A 226 -24.97 -22.60 0.78
N GLY A 227 -24.25 -23.71 0.91
CA GLY A 227 -23.17 -23.84 1.88
C GLY A 227 -22.11 -22.74 1.73
N LYS A 228 -21.68 -22.48 0.49
CA LYS A 228 -20.74 -21.39 0.19
C LYS A 228 -21.31 -20.00 0.48
N LYS A 229 -22.59 -19.76 0.19
CA LYS A 229 -23.26 -18.50 0.51
C LYS A 229 -23.30 -18.25 2.01
N ARG A 230 -23.63 -19.27 2.80
CA ARG A 230 -23.64 -19.20 4.27
C ARG A 230 -22.23 -18.98 4.82
N MET A 231 -21.23 -19.70 4.31
CA MET A 231 -19.83 -19.50 4.71
C MET A 231 -19.33 -18.09 4.38
N ARG A 232 -19.76 -17.48 3.27
CA ARG A 232 -19.36 -16.12 2.92
C ARG A 232 -19.93 -15.05 3.88
N GLN A 233 -21.11 -15.27 4.45
CA GLN A 233 -21.74 -14.31 5.36
C GLN A 233 -21.13 -14.32 6.76
N ILE A 234 -20.59 -15.46 7.19
CA ILE A 234 -20.06 -15.68 8.55
C ILE A 234 -18.53 -15.74 8.53
N GLY A 235 -17.92 -15.94 7.35
CA GLY A 235 -16.49 -16.17 7.20
C GLY A 235 -15.70 -14.87 7.23
N ASN A 236 -15.04 -14.65 8.36
CA ASN A 236 -14.00 -13.63 8.47
C ASN A 236 -12.75 -14.09 7.71
N VAL A 237 -12.13 -13.17 6.99
CA VAL A 237 -10.85 -13.42 6.31
C VAL A 237 -9.76 -12.84 7.16
N GLU A 238 -9.00 -13.70 7.83
CA GLU A 238 -7.81 -13.29 8.56
C GLU A 238 -6.66 -13.05 7.59
N VAL A 239 -5.99 -11.92 7.73
CA VAL A 239 -4.85 -11.55 6.90
C VAL A 239 -3.57 -12.05 7.58
N PRO A 240 -2.77 -12.92 6.92
CA PRO A 240 -1.51 -13.39 7.47
C PRO A 240 -0.55 -12.24 7.73
N GLN A 241 0.28 -12.34 8.78
CA GLN A 241 1.30 -11.32 9.09
C GLN A 241 2.30 -11.13 7.93
N GLU A 242 2.70 -12.21 7.28
CA GLU A 242 3.56 -12.19 6.09
C GLU A 242 2.95 -11.35 4.97
N ALA A 243 1.61 -11.37 4.85
CA ALA A 243 0.93 -10.63 3.82
C ALA A 243 1.03 -9.12 4.04
N PHE A 244 1.04 -8.65 5.30
CA PHE A 244 1.26 -7.24 5.62
C PHE A 244 2.66 -6.78 5.21
N LEU A 245 3.70 -7.55 5.56
CA LEU A 245 5.08 -7.22 5.22
C LEU A 245 5.36 -7.23 3.71
N ALA A 246 4.70 -8.13 2.98
CA ALA A 246 4.82 -8.24 1.53
C ALA A 246 3.96 -7.21 0.76
N VAL A 247 3.03 -6.54 1.45
CA VAL A 247 2.17 -5.46 0.96
C VAL A 247 2.74 -4.06 1.22
N LEU A 248 3.55 -3.94 2.28
CA LEU A 248 4.74 -3.10 2.25
C LEU A 248 5.65 -3.66 1.12
N LYS A 249 6.89 -3.30 0.90
CA LYS A 249 7.73 -3.72 -0.28
C LYS A 249 7.07 -3.63 -1.68
N LEU A 250 5.90 -3.00 -1.82
CA LEU A 250 5.06 -3.12 -3.01
C LEU A 250 5.39 -1.99 -3.98
N ASP A 251 6.54 -2.14 -4.65
CA ASP A 251 6.90 -1.36 -5.82
C ASP A 251 8.15 -1.89 -6.54
#